data_AF-A0A538B9X1-F1
#
_entry.id   AF-A0A538B9X1-F1
#
_cell.length_a   1.000
_cell.length_b   1.000
_cell.length_c   1.000
_cell.angle_alpha   90.00
_cell.angle_beta   90.00
_cell.angle_gamma   90.00
#
_symmetry.space_group_name_H-M   'P 1'
#
loop_
_entity.id
_entity.type
_entity.pdbx_description
1 polymer ?
#
loop_
_entity_poly.entity_id
_entity_poly.type
_entity_poly.pdbx_seq_one_letter_code
_entity_poly.pdbx_strand_id
1 'polypeptide(L)'
;MPILDERHDFAHPVESDSAWSESYYFNCYDPDIDAGFFTRIGIRPNEGTMDVGLSTWLPGSELSVVRGVRDQGVMVDTGLDVA
;
A
#
# COMPACT_ATOMS: atom_id res chain seq x y z
N MET A 1 -18.59 21.09 5.71
CA MET A 1 -17.71 20.22 4.91
C MET A 1 -16.38 20.92 4.81
N PRO A 2 -15.26 20.32 5.22
CA PRO A 2 -13.95 20.92 4.95
C PRO A 2 -13.77 21.07 3.44
N ILE A 3 -13.16 22.18 3.03
CA ILE A 3 -12.73 22.36 1.64
C ILE A 3 -11.50 21.47 1.46
N LEU A 4 -11.59 20.51 0.55
CA LEU A 4 -10.45 19.67 0.18
C LEU A 4 -9.52 20.49 -0.73
N ASP A 5 -8.22 20.32 -0.53
CA ASP A 5 -7.14 20.81 -1.40
C ASP A 5 -6.15 19.68 -1.70
N GLU A 6 -5.23 19.91 -2.63
CA GLU A 6 -4.29 18.91 -3.14
C GLU A 6 -3.41 18.26 -2.07
N ARG A 7 -3.18 18.94 -0.94
CA ARG A 7 -2.31 18.42 0.13
C ARG A 7 -2.97 17.30 0.92
N HIS A 8 -4.27 17.10 0.75
CA HIS A 8 -4.99 15.99 1.37
C HIS A 8 -4.70 14.65 0.67
N ASP A 9 -4.08 14.66 -0.51
CA ASP A 9 -3.57 13.47 -1.19
C ASP A 9 -2.11 13.14 -0.79
N PHE A 10 -1.46 14.01 0.00
CA PHE A 10 -0.09 13.76 0.47
C PHE A 10 -0.08 12.70 1.57
N ALA A 11 1.08 12.06 1.74
CA ALA A 11 1.23 11.05 2.77
C ALA A 11 1.20 11.67 4.17
N HIS A 12 0.76 10.91 5.17
CA HIS A 12 0.72 11.40 6.54
C HIS A 12 2.16 11.59 7.08
N PRO A 13 2.37 12.58 7.96
CA PRO A 13 3.63 12.69 8.68
C PRO A 13 3.85 11.43 9.53
N VAL A 14 5.12 11.00 9.63
CA VAL A 14 5.49 9.88 10.50
C VAL A 14 5.27 10.26 11.97
N GLU A 15 4.45 9.50 12.67
CA GLU A 15 4.20 9.69 14.10
C GLU A 15 5.13 8.82 14.96
N SER A 16 5.11 9.03 16.28
CA SER A 16 6.07 8.38 17.20
C SER A 16 5.78 6.92 17.52
N ASP A 17 4.61 6.39 17.14
CA ASP A 17 4.26 5.00 17.44
C ASP A 17 5.21 4.05 16.71
N SER A 18 5.80 3.11 17.45
CA SER A 18 6.76 2.16 16.85
C SER A 18 6.14 1.37 15.70
N ALA A 19 4.86 1.04 15.81
CA ALA A 19 4.09 0.30 14.80
C ALA A 19 3.40 1.20 13.76
N TRP A 20 3.68 2.51 13.75
CA TRP A 20 3.11 3.44 12.78
C TRP A 20 3.38 2.98 11.34
N SER A 21 2.35 3.04 10.50
CA SER A 21 2.45 2.64 9.11
C SER A 21 1.51 3.47 8.24
N GLU A 22 2.07 4.12 7.22
CA GLU A 22 1.28 4.54 6.06
C GLU A 22 0.97 3.27 5.26
N SER A 23 -0.32 2.97 5.09
CA SER A 23 -0.77 1.69 4.52
C SER A 23 -1.69 1.92 3.33
N TYR A 24 -1.26 1.45 2.16
CA TYR A 24 -2.07 1.47 0.94
C TYR A 24 -2.67 0.11 0.68
N TYR A 25 -3.93 0.12 0.25
CA TYR A 25 -4.67 -1.07 -0.15
C TYR A 25 -5.25 -0.85 -1.54
N PHE A 26 -4.97 -1.80 -2.43
CA PHE A 26 -5.58 -1.88 -3.75
C PHE A 26 -6.16 -3.26 -3.90
N ASN A 27 -7.39 -3.35 -4.37
CA ASN A 27 -8.04 -4.62 -4.61
C ASN A 27 -9.04 -4.50 -5.74
N CYS A 28 -9.22 -5.59 -6.46
CA CYS A 28 -10.30 -5.75 -7.43
C CYS A 28 -10.70 -7.22 -7.50
N TYR A 29 -11.90 -7.46 -8.00
CA TYR A 29 -12.38 -8.80 -8.31
C TYR A 29 -13.31 -8.72 -9.51
N ASP A 30 -13.12 -9.63 -10.45
CA ASP A 30 -13.94 -9.81 -11.64
C ASP A 30 -14.66 -11.17 -11.54
N PRO A 31 -16.00 -11.17 -11.36
CA PRO A 31 -16.77 -12.40 -11.25
C PRO A 31 -16.94 -13.15 -12.58
N ASP A 32 -16.77 -12.50 -13.73
CA ASP A 32 -16.99 -13.14 -15.03
C ASP A 32 -15.86 -14.12 -15.37
N ILE A 33 -14.64 -13.81 -14.90
CA ILE A 33 -13.46 -14.66 -15.07
C ILE A 33 -12.98 -15.31 -13.75
N ASP A 34 -13.66 -15.05 -12.63
CA ASP A 34 -13.33 -15.54 -11.29
C ASP A 34 -11.86 -15.26 -10.91
N ALA A 35 -11.45 -14.01 -11.06
CA ALA A 35 -10.09 -13.57 -10.76
C ALA A 35 -10.07 -12.24 -10.04
N GLY A 36 -9.03 -11.99 -9.26
CA GLY A 36 -8.88 -10.74 -8.54
C GLY A 36 -7.56 -10.63 -7.82
N PHE A 37 -7.37 -9.51 -7.14
CA PHE A 37 -6.20 -9.34 -6.29
C PHE A 37 -6.49 -8.50 -5.06
N PHE A 38 -5.62 -8.65 -4.08
CA PHE A 38 -5.53 -7.83 -2.89
C PHE A 38 -4.06 -7.47 -2.68
N THR A 39 -3.79 -6.19 -2.48
CA THR A 39 -2.46 -5.67 -2.16
C THR A 39 -2.50 -4.92 -0.84
N ARG A 40 -1.47 -5.13 -0.03
CA ARG A 40 -1.11 -4.25 1.09
C ARG A 40 0.31 -3.75 0.88
N ILE A 41 0.49 -2.43 0.96
CA ILE A 41 1.81 -1.78 1.01
C ILE A 41 1.90 -1.07 2.36
N GLY A 42 2.85 -1.45 3.21
CA GLY A 42 3.13 -0.78 4.47
C GLY A 42 4.46 -0.06 4.42
N ILE A 43 4.45 1.27 4.48
CA ILE A 43 5.65 2.08 4.70
C ILE A 43 5.81 2.23 6.21
N ARG A 44 6.89 1.70 6.79
CA ARG A 44 7.09 1.60 8.25
C ARG A 44 8.45 2.19 8.66
N PRO A 45 8.63 3.52 8.58
CA PRO A 45 9.93 4.16 8.85
C PRO A 45 10.50 3.87 10.24
N ASN A 46 9.63 3.81 11.26
CA ASN A 46 10.03 3.55 12.65
C ASN A 46 10.55 2.12 12.87
N GLU A 47 10.17 1.18 12.00
CA GLU A 47 10.71 -0.18 11.96
C GLU A 47 11.78 -0.36 10.87
N GLY A 48 12.08 0.69 10.13
CA GLY A 48 13.11 0.70 9.09
C GLY A 48 12.75 -0.10 7.84
N THR A 49 11.48 -0.42 7.60
CA THR A 49 11.08 -1.29 6.49
C THR A 49 9.92 -0.76 5.67
N MET A 50 9.84 -1.24 4.44
CA MET A 50 8.63 -1.24 3.63
C MET A 50 8.30 -2.70 3.29
N ASP A 51 7.08 -3.11 3.59
CA ASP A 51 6.56 -4.44 3.28
C ASP A 51 5.42 -4.38 2.27
N VAL A 52 5.47 -5.24 1.27
CA VAL A 52 4.45 -5.35 0.22
C VAL A 52 3.97 -6.79 0.15
N GLY A 53 2.66 -6.98 0.24
CA GLY A 53 2.00 -8.25 -0.04
C GLY A 53 1.04 -8.10 -1.21
N LEU A 54 1.09 -9.03 -2.16
CA LEU A 54 0.13 -9.18 -3.25
C LEU A 54 -0.41 -10.61 -3.23
N SER A 55 -1.72 -10.74 -3.06
CA SER A 55 -2.46 -11.98 -3.20
C SER A 55 -3.30 -11.91 -4.47
N THR A 56 -3.20 -12.91 -5.34
CA THR A 56 -3.99 -13.00 -6.58
C THR A 56 -4.82 -14.27 -6.58
N TRP A 57 -6.13 -14.13 -6.75
CA TRP A 57 -7.04 -15.23 -7.03
C TRP A 57 -7.00 -15.53 -8.53
N LEU A 58 -6.69 -16.77 -8.87
CA LEU A 58 -6.67 -17.26 -10.24
C LEU A 58 -7.93 -18.10 -10.52
N PRO A 59 -8.39 -18.15 -11.77
CA PRO A 59 -9.54 -18.96 -12.14
C PRO A 59 -9.33 -20.42 -11.71
N GLY A 60 -10.35 -21.03 -11.10
CA GLY A 60 -10.27 -22.42 -10.65
C GLY A 60 -9.85 -22.61 -9.19
N SER A 61 -9.93 -21.55 -8.37
CA SER A 61 -9.69 -21.56 -6.91
C SER A 61 -8.23 -21.61 -6.45
N GLU A 62 -7.28 -21.23 -7.30
CA GLU A 62 -5.88 -21.11 -6.90
C GLU A 62 -5.58 -19.72 -6.31
N LEU A 63 -4.66 -19.69 -5.34
CA LEU A 63 -4.16 -18.46 -4.72
C LEU A 63 -2.65 -18.38 -4.92
N SER A 64 -2.19 -17.33 -5.57
CA SER A 64 -0.76 -16.98 -5.63
C SER A 64 -0.48 -15.80 -4.71
N VAL A 65 0.64 -15.86 -4.00
CA VAL A 65 1.04 -14.82 -3.04
C VAL A 65 2.50 -14.45 -3.28
N VAL A 66 2.75 -13.15 -3.41
CA VAL A 66 4.09 -12.59 -3.45
C VAL A 66 4.25 -11.63 -2.29
N ARG A 67 5.38 -11.73 -1.59
CA ARG A 67 5.78 -10.80 -0.53
C ARG A 67 7.16 -10.23 -0.83
N GLY A 68 7.26 -8.91 -0.77
CA GLY A 68 8.52 -8.18 -0.82
C GLY A 68 8.73 -7.40 0.48
N VAL A 69 9.98 -7.34 0.95
CA VAL A 69 10.39 -6.43 2.02
C VAL A 69 11.66 -5.75 1.57
N ARG A 70 11.76 -4.45 1.83
CA ARG A 70 12.98 -3.67 1.62
C ARG A 70 13.24 -2.75 2.81
N ASP A 71 14.50 -2.34 2.97
CA ASP A 71 14.88 -1.31 3.93
C ASP A 71 14.25 0.03 3.52
N GLN A 72 13.65 0.72 4.49
CA GLN A 72 13.00 2.01 4.29
C GLN A 72 12.91 2.76 5.63
N GLY A 73 13.80 3.73 5.84
CA GLY A 73 13.85 4.54 7.08
C GLY A 73 13.12 5.89 7.00
N VAL A 74 12.48 6.21 5.87
CA VAL A 74 11.79 7.50 5.63
C VAL A 74 10.49 7.27 4.86
N MET A 75 9.59 8.26 4.89
CA MET A 75 8.41 8.22 4.03
C MET A 75 8.75 8.27 2.55
N VAL A 76 7.86 7.70 1.74
CA VAL A 76 7.91 7.80 0.28
C VAL A 76 6.77 8.72 -0.14
N ASP A 77 7.08 10.01 -0.26
CA ASP A 77 6.18 11.02 -0.79
C ASP A 77 6.99 11.90 -1.76
N THR A 78 6.55 11.95 -3.01
CA THR A 78 7.14 12.80 -4.05
C THR A 78 6.22 13.97 -4.40
N GLY A 79 5.18 14.26 -3.61
CA GLY A 79 4.39 15.48 -3.74
C GLY A 79 3.67 15.65 -5.08
N LEU A 80 3.00 14.60 -5.57
CA LEU A 80 2.37 14.55 -6.90
C LEU A 80 3.33 14.86 -8.08
N ASP A 81 4.65 14.88 -7.86
CA ASP A 81 5.63 15.10 -8.91
C ASP A 81 5.51 13.97 -9.96
N VAL A 82 5.31 14.36 -11.21
CA VAL A 82 5.37 13.47 -12.37
C VAL A 82 6.69 13.74 -13.08
N ALA A 83 7.60 12.76 -13.06
CA ALA A 83 8.91 12.84 -13.72
C ALA A 83 8.81 12.75 -15.25
#